data_AF-A0A3P6EVA1-F1
#
_entry.id   AF-A0A3P6EVA1-F1
#
_cell.length_a   1.000
_cell.length_b   1.000
_cell.length_c   1.000
_cell.angle_alpha   90.00
_cell.angle_beta   90.00
_cell.angle_gamma   90.00
#
_symmetry.space_group_name_H-M   'P 1'
#
loop_
_entity.id
_entity.type
_entity.pdbx_description
1 polymer ?
#
loop_
_entity_poly.entity_id
_entity_poly.type
_entity_poly.pdbx_seq_one_letter_code
_entity_poly.pdbx_strand_id
1 'polypeptide(L)'
;LGYELKLLSGKVFSLQPSLLNLRAEEGRNQSAEKERERERNNGKVLFFSYFKDLVGQEVTVELKNDLAIRGTLHSVDQYLNIKLENTRVVDQDKYPHMLSVRNCFIRGSVVRYVQLPPDGVDVDLLHDAARREARGG
;
A
#
# COMPACT_ATOMS: atom_id res chain seq x y z
N LEU A 1 13.89 -1.80 -3.05
CA LEU A 1 12.74 -1.01 -2.54
C LEU A 1 11.77 -1.99 -1.90
N GLY A 2 11.99 -2.34 -0.64
CA GLY A 2 11.11 -3.22 0.12
C GLY A 2 9.94 -2.41 0.68
N TYR A 3 8.74 -2.99 0.66
CA TYR A 3 7.56 -2.39 1.30
C TYR A 3 7.71 -2.62 2.81
N GLU A 4 7.78 -1.55 3.62
CA GLU A 4 7.89 -1.70 5.07
C GLU A 4 6.49 -1.71 5.69
N LEU A 5 6.06 -2.83 6.29
CA LEU A 5 4.80 -2.91 7.03
C LEU A 5 4.98 -2.40 8.46
N LYS A 6 4.23 -1.35 8.81
CA LYS A 6 4.08 -0.86 10.17
C LYS A 6 2.60 -0.84 10.53
N LEU A 7 2.19 -1.77 11.39
CA LEU A 7 0.89 -1.71 12.05
C LEU A 7 0.99 -0.68 13.18
N LEU A 8 0.38 0.48 12.97
CA LEU A 8 0.09 1.42 14.05
C LEU A 8 -1.28 1.06 14.65
N SER A 9 -1.41 1.17 15.97
CA SER A 9 -2.57 0.69 16.75
C SER A 9 -3.92 1.08 16.10
N GLY A 10 -4.59 0.11 15.47
CA GLY A 10 -5.85 0.30 14.73
C GLY A 10 -5.90 -0.20 13.27
N LYS A 11 -4.92 -1.02 12.82
CA LYS A 11 -4.80 -1.68 11.49
C LYS A 11 -4.51 -0.73 10.32
N VAL A 12 -3.41 0.01 10.42
CA VAL A 12 -2.82 0.83 9.34
C VAL A 12 -1.74 0.02 8.60
N PHE A 13 -1.72 0.03 7.26
CA PHE A 13 -0.73 -0.66 6.43
C PHE A 13 0.13 0.36 5.69
N SER A 14 1.44 0.17 5.70
CA SER A 14 2.41 1.05 5.05
C SER A 14 2.86 0.47 3.72
N LEU A 15 2.74 1.28 2.67
CA LEU A 15 3.18 0.95 1.31
C LEU A 15 4.46 1.71 0.94
N GLN A 16 5.14 2.32 1.92
CA GLN A 16 6.38 3.03 1.66
C GLN A 16 7.48 2.05 1.22
N PRO A 17 8.12 2.31 0.06
CA PRO A 17 9.38 1.68 -0.24
C PRO A 17 10.46 2.27 0.69
N SER A 18 11.11 1.45 1.50
CA SER A 18 12.14 1.91 2.42
C SER A 18 13.31 2.56 1.66
N LEU A 19 13.60 3.83 1.96
CA LEU A 19 14.77 4.60 1.50
C LEU A 19 16.07 4.16 2.21
N LEU A 20 16.29 2.85 2.39
CA LEU A 20 17.59 2.36 2.83
C LEU A 20 18.54 2.36 1.62
N ASN A 21 19.08 3.55 1.32
CA ASN A 21 20.31 3.69 0.58
C ASN A 21 21.39 2.94 1.35
N LEU A 22 21.78 1.76 0.88
CA LEU A 22 23.12 1.25 1.12
C LEU A 22 23.90 1.48 -0.16
N ARG A 23 24.91 2.34 -0.02
CA ARG A 23 25.95 2.70 -0.98
C ARG A 23 26.17 1.60 -2.00
N ALA A 24 26.17 2.01 -3.27
CA ALA A 24 26.76 1.24 -4.34
C ALA A 24 28.20 0.91 -3.98
N GLU A 25 28.45 -0.32 -3.54
CA GLU A 25 29.74 -0.94 -3.81
C GLU A 25 29.61 -1.61 -5.18
N GLU A 26 30.40 -1.09 -6.12
CA GLU A 26 30.44 -1.49 -7.51
C GLU A 26 30.86 -2.95 -7.65
N GLY A 27 29.89 -3.82 -7.90
CA GLY A 27 30.11 -5.20 -8.29
C GLY A 27 28.87 -5.75 -9.01
N ARG A 28 28.81 -5.59 -10.33
CA ARG A 28 27.68 -6.03 -11.17
C ARG A 28 27.58 -7.56 -11.18
N ASN A 29 26.80 -8.12 -10.26
CA ASN A 29 26.35 -9.51 -10.34
C ASN A 29 24.88 -9.54 -10.79
N GLN A 30 24.66 -9.74 -12.09
CA GLN A 30 23.32 -9.70 -12.73
C GLN A 30 22.33 -10.71 -12.13
N SER A 31 22.84 -11.80 -11.53
CA SER A 31 22.08 -12.84 -10.85
C SER A 31 21.30 -12.30 -9.65
N ALA A 32 21.98 -11.50 -8.81
CA ALA A 32 21.40 -10.94 -7.60
C ALA A 32 20.35 -9.85 -7.90
N GLU A 33 20.51 -9.11 -8.99
CA GLU A 33 19.54 -8.08 -9.40
C GLU A 33 18.24 -8.71 -9.93
N LYS A 34 18.35 -9.82 -10.66
CA LYS A 34 17.20 -10.57 -11.20
C LYS A 34 16.39 -11.28 -10.10
N GLU A 35 17.08 -11.76 -9.06
CA GLU A 35 16.48 -12.39 -7.88
C GLU A 35 15.70 -11.36 -7.04
N ARG A 36 16.33 -10.22 -6.75
CA ARG A 36 15.68 -9.06 -6.11
C ARG A 36 14.46 -8.55 -6.87
N GLU A 37 14.47 -8.60 -8.20
CA GLU A 37 13.33 -8.20 -9.03
C GLU A 37 12.17 -9.21 -8.95
N ARG A 38 12.47 -10.52 -8.86
CA ARG A 38 11.47 -11.56 -8.62
C ARG A 38 10.83 -11.44 -7.25
N GLU A 39 11.63 -11.23 -6.21
CA GLU A 39 11.18 -11.00 -4.84
C GLU A 39 10.26 -9.78 -4.75
N ARG A 40 10.69 -8.66 -5.37
CA ARG A 40 9.90 -7.43 -5.48
C ARG A 40 8.55 -7.68 -6.15
N ASN A 41 8.51 -8.54 -7.16
CA ASN A 41 7.27 -8.90 -7.83
C ASN A 41 6.41 -9.82 -6.96
N ASN A 42 7.00 -10.70 -6.16
CA ASN A 42 6.27 -11.61 -5.28
C ASN A 42 5.56 -10.86 -4.14
N GLY A 43 6.21 -9.88 -3.52
CA GLY A 43 5.58 -8.99 -2.54
C GLY A 43 4.43 -8.18 -3.14
N LYS A 44 4.60 -7.65 -4.36
CA LYS A 44 3.51 -6.99 -5.09
C LYS A 44 2.33 -7.91 -5.36
N VAL A 45 2.57 -9.17 -5.73
CA VAL A 45 1.51 -10.17 -5.98
C VAL A 45 0.72 -10.45 -4.71
N LEU A 46 1.40 -10.58 -3.57
CA LEU A 46 0.76 -10.76 -2.28
C LEU A 46 -0.17 -9.59 -1.93
N PHE A 47 0.33 -8.35 -1.98
CA PHE A 47 -0.49 -7.18 -1.65
C PHE A 47 -1.62 -6.98 -2.65
N PHE A 48 -1.37 -7.23 -3.94
CA PHE A 48 -2.40 -7.17 -4.96
C PHE A 48 -3.55 -8.13 -4.67
N SER A 49 -3.25 -9.41 -4.41
CA SER A 49 -4.26 -10.40 -4.04
C SER A 49 -5.00 -10.00 -2.76
N TYR A 50 -4.27 -9.50 -1.77
CA TYR A 50 -4.86 -9.07 -0.51
C TYR A 50 -5.84 -7.89 -0.68
N PHE A 51 -5.46 -6.84 -1.41
CA PHE A 51 -6.36 -5.73 -1.69
C PHE A 51 -7.52 -6.12 -2.62
N LYS A 52 -7.37 -7.18 -3.45
CA LYS A 52 -8.48 -7.73 -4.23
C LYS A 52 -9.58 -8.31 -3.34
N ASP A 53 -9.21 -8.98 -2.25
CA ASP A 53 -10.16 -9.55 -1.30
C ASP A 53 -10.94 -8.47 -0.51
N LEU A 54 -10.38 -7.26 -0.44
CA LEU A 54 -11.00 -6.10 0.22
C LEU A 54 -11.91 -5.27 -0.70
N VAL A 55 -12.08 -5.65 -1.97
CA VAL A 55 -13.00 -4.94 -2.87
C VAL A 55 -14.42 -4.97 -2.29
N GLY A 56 -15.06 -3.80 -2.24
CA GLY A 56 -16.36 -3.57 -1.61
C GLY A 56 -16.29 -3.12 -0.15
N GLN A 57 -15.13 -3.16 0.49
CA GLN A 57 -14.94 -2.70 1.88
C GLN A 57 -14.57 -1.21 1.95
N GLU A 58 -14.91 -0.55 3.07
CA GLU A 58 -14.47 0.82 3.34
C GLU A 58 -13.00 0.82 3.80
N VAL A 59 -12.16 1.61 3.13
CA VAL A 59 -10.74 1.79 3.46
C VAL A 59 -10.39 3.27 3.53
N THR A 60 -9.31 3.61 4.23
CA THR A 60 -8.75 4.98 4.22
C THR A 60 -7.38 4.96 3.58
N VAL A 61 -7.18 5.68 2.49
CA VAL A 61 -5.90 5.81 1.79
C VAL A 61 -5.25 7.12 2.19
N GLU A 62 -4.10 7.05 2.87
CA GLU A 62 -3.25 8.21 3.19
C GLU A 62 -2.15 8.33 2.13
N LEU A 63 -2.03 9.53 1.56
CA LEU A 63 -1.05 9.86 0.54
C LEU A 63 0.24 10.40 1.18
N LYS A 64 1.33 10.41 0.41
CA LYS A 64 2.64 10.94 0.85
C LYS A 64 2.64 12.42 1.22
N ASN A 65 1.62 13.18 0.83
CA ASN A 65 1.40 14.58 1.19
C ASN A 65 0.43 14.74 2.38
N ASP A 66 0.21 13.67 3.15
CA ASP A 66 -0.66 13.62 4.33
C ASP A 66 -2.16 13.74 4.04
N LEU A 67 -2.58 13.80 2.77
CA LEU A 67 -4.00 13.77 2.42
C LEU A 67 -4.56 12.36 2.67
N ALA A 68 -5.60 12.26 3.49
CA ALA A 68 -6.32 11.02 3.75
C ALA A 68 -7.70 11.02 3.09
N ILE A 69 -7.96 10.01 2.26
CA ILE A 69 -9.21 9.82 1.52
C ILE A 69 -9.83 8.50 1.98
N ARG A 70 -11.04 8.57 2.53
CA ARG A 70 -11.82 7.40 2.90
C ARG A 70 -12.87 7.10 1.82
N GLY A 71 -13.08 5.84 1.50
CA GLY A 71 -14.11 5.42 0.55
C GLY A 71 -14.19 3.91 0.41
N THR A 72 -15.12 3.44 -0.41
CA THR A 72 -15.27 2.02 -0.75
C THR A 72 -14.25 1.62 -1.80
N LEU A 73 -13.45 0.59 -1.52
CA LEU A 73 -12.49 0.05 -2.48
C LEU A 73 -13.23 -0.59 -3.65
N HIS A 74 -13.14 0.01 -4.83
CA HIS A 74 -13.82 -0.49 -6.03
C HIS A 74 -12.90 -1.40 -6.85
N SER A 75 -11.62 -1.04 -6.99
CA SER A 75 -10.65 -1.89 -7.68
C SER A 75 -9.21 -1.57 -7.28
N VAL A 76 -8.35 -2.57 -7.46
CA VAL A 76 -6.89 -2.47 -7.34
C VAL A 76 -6.23 -3.17 -8.55
N ASP A 77 -5.05 -2.70 -8.96
CA ASP A 77 -4.23 -3.33 -10.00
C ASP A 77 -2.85 -3.79 -9.47
N GLN A 78 -2.05 -4.43 -10.33
CA GLN A 78 -0.72 -4.95 -9.99
C GLN A 78 0.32 -3.88 -9.60
N TYR A 79 0.03 -2.60 -9.89
CA TYR A 79 0.85 -1.46 -9.47
C TYR A 79 0.35 -0.87 -8.15
N LEU A 80 -0.65 -1.50 -7.54
CA LEU A 80 -1.37 -1.02 -6.36
C LEU A 80 -2.02 0.34 -6.61
N ASN A 81 -2.41 0.65 -7.85
CA ASN A 81 -3.30 1.77 -8.11
C ASN A 81 -4.68 1.42 -7.55
N ILE A 82 -5.31 2.37 -6.88
CA ILE A 82 -6.55 2.17 -6.12
C ILE A 82 -7.65 3.03 -6.73
N LYS A 83 -8.80 2.42 -7.04
CA LYS A 83 -10.03 3.14 -7.32
C LYS A 83 -10.94 3.08 -6.10
N LEU A 84 -11.34 4.26 -5.62
CA LEU A 84 -12.33 4.41 -4.55
C LEU A 84 -13.63 5.01 -5.09
N GLU A 85 -14.74 4.59 -4.51
CA GLU A 85 -16.07 5.15 -4.73
C GLU A 85 -16.68 5.61 -3.41
N ASN A 86 -17.70 6.46 -3.47
CA ASN A 86 -18.34 7.10 -2.30
C ASN A 86 -17.31 7.79 -1.38
N THR A 87 -16.36 8.51 -1.98
CA THR A 87 -15.21 9.08 -1.27
C THR A 87 -15.55 10.29 -0.41
N ARG A 88 -14.81 10.44 0.69
CA ARG A 88 -14.77 11.61 1.56
C ARG A 88 -13.35 11.87 2.02
N VAL A 89 -12.94 13.14 2.04
CA VAL A 89 -11.68 13.53 2.69
C VAL A 89 -11.87 13.46 4.20
N VAL A 90 -10.85 12.97 4.92
CA VAL A 90 -10.93 12.85 6.39
C VAL A 90 -10.93 14.24 7.04
N ASP A 91 -10.01 15.12 6.66
CA ASP A 91 -9.97 16.53 7.09
C ASP A 91 -10.68 17.45 6.09
N GLN A 92 -12.01 17.46 6.11
CA GLN A 92 -12.79 18.26 5.16
C GLN A 92 -12.57 19.76 5.32
N ASP A 93 -12.38 20.24 6.55
CA ASP A 93 -12.17 21.66 6.85
C ASP A 93 -10.88 22.21 6.22
N LYS A 94 -9.88 21.34 6.06
CA LYS A 94 -8.59 21.68 5.44
C LYS A 94 -8.65 21.61 3.90
N TYR A 95 -9.60 20.86 3.34
CA TYR A 95 -9.75 20.63 1.90
C TYR A 95 -11.20 20.80 1.39
N PRO A 96 -11.81 21.99 1.54
CA PRO A 96 -13.22 22.22 1.20
C PRO A 96 -13.54 22.01 -0.29
N HIS A 97 -12.54 22.18 -1.17
CA HIS A 97 -12.68 21.96 -2.61
C HIS A 97 -12.88 20.48 -2.99
N MET A 98 -12.60 19.54 -2.07
CA MET A 98 -12.72 18.10 -2.31
C MET A 98 -14.11 17.53 -1.98
N LEU A 99 -15.03 18.35 -1.44
CA LEU A 99 -16.36 17.90 -0.99
C LEU A 99 -17.26 17.34 -2.11
N SER A 100 -16.99 17.69 -3.37
CA SER A 100 -17.75 17.21 -4.54
C SER A 100 -17.20 15.91 -5.12
N VAL A 101 -16.00 15.48 -4.71
CA VAL A 101 -15.33 14.31 -5.29
C VAL A 101 -15.93 13.04 -4.67
N ARG A 102 -16.70 12.30 -5.47
CA ARG A 102 -17.33 11.04 -5.05
C ARG A 102 -16.57 9.79 -5.48
N ASN A 103 -15.74 9.88 -6.51
CA ASN A 103 -14.94 8.78 -7.01
C ASN A 103 -13.50 9.25 -7.17
N CYS A 104 -12.53 8.43 -6.80
CA CYS A 104 -11.12 8.78 -6.85
C CYS A 104 -10.30 7.65 -7.47
N PHE A 105 -9.34 7.99 -8.33
CA PHE A 105 -8.32 7.06 -8.81
C PHE A 105 -6.95 7.54 -8.31
N ILE A 106 -6.30 6.69 -7.52
CA ILE A 106 -5.08 7.00 -6.80
C ILE A 106 -3.96 6.12 -7.36
N ARG A 107 -2.87 6.77 -7.80
CA ARG A 107 -1.68 6.05 -8.26
C ARG A 107 -0.95 5.41 -7.08
N GLY A 108 -0.64 4.12 -7.14
CA GLY A 108 -0.03 3.38 -6.03
C GLY A 108 1.29 4.00 -5.53
N SER A 109 2.06 4.63 -6.42
CA SER A 109 3.33 5.28 -6.07
C SER A 109 3.21 6.49 -5.12
N VAL A 110 2.03 7.11 -5.03
CA VAL A 110 1.79 8.26 -4.12
C VAL A 110 1.15 7.86 -2.79
N VAL A 111 0.75 6.59 -2.66
CA VAL A 111 0.17 6.06 -1.42
C VAL A 111 1.26 5.90 -0.38
N ARG A 112 0.97 6.33 0.85
CA ARG A 112 1.80 6.12 2.02
C ARG A 112 1.24 5.00 2.88
N TYR A 113 -0.03 5.11 3.26
CA TYR A 113 -0.71 4.11 4.07
C TYR A 113 -2.09 3.75 3.52
N VAL A 114 -2.55 2.53 3.78
CA VAL A 114 -3.95 2.13 3.65
C VAL A 114 -4.42 1.61 5.01
N GLN A 115 -5.39 2.29 5.61
CA GLN A 115 -6.04 1.85 6.84
C GLN A 115 -7.16 0.87 6.47
N LEU A 116 -7.15 -0.27 7.14
CA LEU A 116 -8.07 -1.37 6.87
C LEU A 116 -9.17 -1.46 7.91
N PRO A 117 -10.34 -2.00 7.56
CA PRO A 117 -11.40 -2.26 8.53
C PRO A 117 -10.93 -3.27 9.59
N PRO A 118 -11.31 -3.08 10.87
CA PRO A 118 -10.88 -3.96 11.96
C PRO A 118 -11.38 -5.41 11.80
N ASP A 119 -12.53 -5.62 11.18
CA ASP A 119 -13.28 -6.89 11.25
C ASP A 119 -13.11 -7.84 10.05
N GLY A 120 -12.19 -7.55 9.12
CA GLY A 120 -12.01 -8.35 7.89
C GLY A 120 -10.56 -8.65 7.54
N VAL A 121 -9.64 -8.45 8.48
CA VAL A 121 -8.19 -8.48 8.22
C VAL A 121 -7.57 -9.62 9.01
N ASP A 122 -7.17 -10.67 8.31
CA ASP A 122 -6.22 -11.68 8.80
C ASP A 122 -4.83 -11.04 8.85
N VAL A 123 -4.56 -10.41 10.00
CA VAL A 123 -3.31 -9.69 10.27
C VAL A 123 -2.13 -10.66 10.31
N ASP A 124 -2.36 -11.92 10.69
CA ASP A 124 -1.33 -12.94 10.82
C ASP A 124 -0.83 -13.39 9.45
N LEU A 125 -1.73 -13.58 8.48
CA LEU A 125 -1.35 -13.86 7.08
C LEU A 125 -0.53 -12.72 6.48
N LEU A 126 -0.97 -11.48 6.69
CA LEU A 126 -0.23 -10.28 6.27
C LEU A 126 1.13 -10.19 6.95
N HIS A 127 1.22 -10.49 8.25
CA HIS A 127 2.47 -10.50 9.00
C HIS A 127 3.45 -11.54 8.47
N ASP A 128 2.98 -12.76 8.22
CA ASP A 128 3.83 -13.85 7.75
C ASP A 128 4.36 -13.59 6.35
N ALA A 129 3.53 -13.03 5.49
CA ALA A 129 3.89 -12.75 4.12
C ALA A 129 4.78 -11.50 4.01
N ALA A 130 4.53 -10.48 4.84
CA ALA A 130 5.41 -9.33 5.07
C ALA A 130 6.78 -9.71 5.64
N ARG A 131 6.82 -10.61 6.63
CA ARG A 131 8.06 -11.10 7.25
C ARG A 131 8.89 -11.91 6.26
N ARG A 132 8.24 -12.69 5.38
CA ARG A 132 8.92 -13.39 4.28
C ARG A 132 9.51 -12.41 3.27
N GLU A 133 8.81 -11.32 2.95
CA GLU A 133 9.30 -10.28 2.06
C GLU A 133 10.46 -9.46 2.66
N ALA A 134 10.39 -9.09 3.94
CA ALA A 134 11.41 -8.27 4.61
C ALA A 134 12.71 -9.01 4.91
N ARG A 135 12.70 -10.35 4.97
CA ARG A 135 13.87 -11.16 5.30
C ARG A 135 14.79 -11.46 4.12
N GLY A 136 14.42 -11.10 2.88
CA GLY A 136 15.21 -11.42 1.70
C GLY A 136 15.38 -12.93 1.56
N GLY A 137 14.36 -13.57 0.98
CA GLY A 137 14.52 -14.91 0.40
C GLY A 137 14.64 -14.75 -1.09
#